data_AF-A0A9E5Q122-F1
#
_entry.id   AF-A0A9E5Q122-F1
#
_cell.length_a   1.000
_cell.length_b   1.000
_cell.length_c   1.000
_cell.angle_alpha   90.00
_cell.angle_beta   90.00
_cell.angle_gamma   90.00
#
_symmetry.space_group_name_H-M   'P 1'
#
loop_
_entity.id
_entity.type
_entity.pdbx_description
1 polymer ?
#
loop_
_entity_poly.entity_id
_entity_poly.type
_entity_poly.pdbx_seq_one_letter_code
_entity_poly.pdbx_strand_id
1 'polypeptide(L)'
;MWVPDSQMIWSDCYATMALMAQGTSRIKIGTGVAIPGTRIAPVTAHSIATINRLAPGRTFLGIGTGHTAMRVMGMNPMPLK
;
A
#
# COMPACT_ATOMS: atom_id res chain seq x y z
N MET A 1 -8.41 -0.78 8.85
CA MET A 1 -7.00 -0.84 9.24
C MET A 1 -6.15 -0.43 8.06
N TRP A 2 -5.18 0.43 8.34
CA TRP A 2 -4.24 0.94 7.37
C TRP A 2 -2.90 0.21 7.53
N VAL A 3 -2.25 -0.11 6.41
CA VAL A 3 -0.87 -0.60 6.36
C VAL A 3 0.05 0.45 5.74
N PRO A 4 1.17 0.84 6.38
CA PRO A 4 2.13 1.79 5.84
C PRO A 4 2.96 1.17 4.71
N ASP A 5 3.33 1.98 3.72
CA ASP A 5 4.22 1.61 2.62
C ASP A 5 5.48 2.46 2.72
N SER A 6 6.35 2.19 3.70
CA SER A 6 7.67 2.82 3.79
C SER A 6 8.76 1.76 3.77
N GLN A 7 9.48 1.72 2.65
CA GLN A 7 10.60 0.82 2.42
C GLN A 7 11.65 1.03 3.52
N MET A 8 12.33 -0.05 3.90
CA MET A 8 13.36 -0.07 4.96
C MET A 8 12.86 0.22 6.39
N ILE A 9 11.56 0.50 6.59
CA ILE A 9 10.95 0.71 7.92
C ILE A 9 9.90 -0.35 8.21
N TRP A 10 9.07 -0.69 7.22
CA TRP A 10 7.96 -1.64 7.35
C TRP A 10 8.10 -2.82 6.39
N SER A 11 7.44 -3.93 6.73
CA SER A 11 7.21 -5.06 5.83
C SER A 11 6.40 -4.64 4.60
N ASP A 12 6.44 -5.45 3.54
CA ASP A 12 5.64 -5.19 2.34
C ASP A 12 4.16 -5.04 2.68
N CYS A 13 3.57 -3.94 2.20
CA CYS A 13 2.23 -3.55 2.57
C CYS A 13 1.18 -4.51 2.00
N TYR A 14 1.34 -4.98 0.76
CA TYR A 14 0.38 -5.88 0.13
C TYR A 14 0.46 -7.30 0.69
N ALA A 15 1.66 -7.80 1.00
CA ALA A 15 1.83 -9.07 1.68
C ALA A 15 1.16 -9.07 3.07
N THR A 16 1.37 -8.00 3.83
CA THR A 16 0.72 -7.81 5.14
C THR A 16 -0.80 -7.74 5.00
N MET A 17 -1.30 -6.99 4.01
CA MET A 17 -2.73 -6.90 3.71
C MET A 17 -3.34 -8.25 3.32
N ALA A 18 -2.61 -9.11 2.59
CA ALA A 18 -3.09 -10.45 2.22
C ALA A 18 -3.27 -11.34 3.46
N LEU A 19 -2.34 -11.29 4.41
CA LEU A 19 -2.46 -12.01 5.69
C LEU A 19 -3.64 -11.47 6.51
N MET A 20 -3.81 -10.15 6.58
CA MET A 20 -4.94 -9.54 7.28
C MET A 20 -6.29 -9.88 6.62
N ALA A 21 -6.33 -9.96 5.29
CA ALA A 21 -7.52 -10.33 4.52
C ALA A 21 -7.97 -11.76 4.85
N GLN A 22 -7.03 -12.69 5.01
CA GLN A 22 -7.31 -14.05 5.44
C GLN A 22 -7.67 -14.15 6.92
N GLY A 23 -6.96 -13.40 7.79
CA GLY A 23 -7.15 -13.46 9.23
C GLY A 23 -8.39 -12.73 9.76
N THR A 24 -9.11 -11.97 8.93
CA THR A 24 -10.23 -11.14 9.38
C THR A 24 -11.40 -11.11 8.40
N SER A 25 -12.64 -11.02 8.90
CA SER A 25 -13.85 -11.02 8.08
C SER A 25 -14.62 -9.68 8.06
N ARG A 26 -14.38 -8.77 9.00
CA ARG A 26 -15.19 -7.54 9.15
C ARG A 26 -14.45 -6.23 8.84
N ILE A 27 -13.16 -6.16 9.15
CA ILE A 27 -12.44 -4.89 9.04
C ILE A 27 -12.17 -4.54 7.57
N LYS A 28 -12.22 -3.24 7.26
CA LYS A 28 -11.69 -2.70 6.00
C LYS A 28 -10.16 -2.67 6.06
N ILE A 29 -9.48 -2.95 4.97
CA ILE A 29 -8.02 -3.11 4.87
C ILE A 29 -7.53 -2.28 3.67
N GLY A 30 -6.44 -1.56 3.83
CA GLY A 30 -5.93 -0.74 2.76
C GLY A 30 -4.57 -0.12 3.06
N THR A 31 -3.95 0.41 2.03
CA THR A 31 -2.76 1.25 2.21
C THR A 31 -3.18 2.59 2.77
N GLY A 32 -2.35 3.15 3.66
CA GLY A 32 -2.57 4.51 4.15
C GLY A 32 -2.02 5.50 3.16
N VAL A 33 -0.82 5.19 2.68
CA VAL A 33 -0.14 5.89 1.60
C VAL A 33 0.64 4.85 0.83
N ALA A 34 0.14 4.43 -0.33
CA ALA A 34 0.90 3.74 -1.36
C ALA A 34 1.65 4.79 -2.17
N ILE A 35 2.90 4.51 -2.51
CA ILE A 35 3.81 5.54 -3.06
C ILE A 35 4.12 5.24 -4.52
N PRO A 36 3.71 6.09 -5.48
CA PRO A 36 3.95 5.88 -6.91
C PRO A 36 5.43 5.76 -7.29
N GLY A 37 6.33 6.36 -6.50
CA GLY A 37 7.77 6.27 -6.71
C GLY A 37 8.36 4.90 -6.33
N THR A 38 7.64 4.07 -5.58
CA THR A 38 8.13 2.77 -5.09
C THR A 38 7.73 1.61 -5.99
N ARG A 39 6.61 1.75 -6.70
CA ARG A 39 6.04 0.76 -7.62
C ARG A 39 5.38 1.49 -8.78
N ILE A 40 5.61 1.01 -9.99
CA ILE A 40 4.93 1.56 -11.18
C ILE A 40 3.41 1.37 -11.05
N ALA A 41 2.63 2.26 -11.66
CA ALA A 41 1.17 2.28 -11.52
C ALA A 41 0.49 0.93 -11.81
N PRO A 42 0.85 0.16 -12.86
CA PRO A 42 0.29 -1.17 -13.09
C PRO A 42 0.53 -2.15 -11.94
N VAL A 43 1.68 -2.04 -11.26
CA VAL A 43 2.06 -2.90 -10.13
C VAL A 43 1.26 -2.57 -8.87
N THR A 44 0.93 -1.30 -8.66
CA THR A 44 0.01 -0.91 -7.58
C THR A 44 -1.41 -1.41 -7.89
N ALA A 45 -1.85 -1.25 -9.14
CA ALA A 45 -3.21 -1.60 -9.57
C ALA A 45 -3.51 -3.10 -9.46
N HIS A 46 -2.66 -3.99 -10.01
CA HIS A 46 -2.90 -5.44 -9.90
C HIS A 46 -2.72 -5.97 -8.46
N SER A 47 -1.84 -5.35 -7.65
CA SER A 47 -1.63 -5.74 -6.25
C SER A 47 -2.88 -5.44 -5.43
N ILE A 48 -3.44 -4.23 -5.52
CA ILE A 48 -4.66 -3.91 -4.78
C ILE A 48 -5.87 -4.69 -5.29
N ALA A 49 -5.96 -4.96 -6.60
CA ALA A 49 -7.02 -5.80 -7.16
C ALA A 49 -6.98 -7.22 -6.58
N THR A 50 -5.78 -7.78 -6.40
CA THR A 50 -5.58 -9.07 -5.73
C THR A 50 -6.08 -9.04 -4.29
N ILE A 51 -5.75 -7.99 -3.53
CA ILE A 51 -6.27 -7.85 -2.16
C ILE A 51 -7.79 -7.72 -2.13
N ASN A 52 -8.38 -6.97 -3.07
CA ASN A 52 -9.84 -6.88 -3.17
C ASN A 52 -10.50 -8.23 -3.50
N ARG A 53 -9.82 -9.11 -4.22
CA ARG A 53 -10.30 -10.48 -4.42
C ARG A 53 -10.27 -11.31 -3.14
N LEU A 54 -9.27 -11.10 -2.27
CA LEU A 54 -9.16 -11.78 -0.97
C LEU A 54 -10.11 -11.20 0.09
N ALA A 55 -10.37 -9.89 0.05
CA ALA A 55 -11.28 -9.18 0.94
C ALA A 55 -12.30 -8.31 0.15
N PRO A 56 -13.28 -8.94 -0.53
CA PRO A 56 -14.26 -8.21 -1.35
C PRO A 56 -15.05 -7.18 -0.57
N GLY A 57 -15.14 -5.96 -1.10
CA GLY A 57 -15.88 -4.85 -0.50
C GLY A 57 -15.23 -4.26 0.77
N ARG A 58 -14.07 -4.81 1.17
CA ARG A 58 -13.33 -4.37 2.36
C ARG A 58 -11.97 -3.75 2.02
N THR A 59 -11.64 -3.59 0.75
CA THR A 59 -10.33 -3.08 0.32
C THR A 59 -10.38 -1.60 -0.06
N PHE A 60 -9.35 -0.83 0.31
CA PHE A 60 -9.16 0.56 -0.14
C PHE A 60 -7.69 0.85 -0.46
N LEU A 61 -7.45 1.89 -1.27
CA LEU A 61 -6.11 2.32 -1.70
C LEU A 61 -5.92 3.80 -1.35
N GLY A 62 -5.15 4.10 -0.30
CA GLY A 62 -4.62 5.44 -0.07
C GLY A 62 -3.34 5.63 -0.88
N ILE A 63 -3.18 6.77 -1.56
CA ILE A 63 -2.00 7.11 -2.37
C ILE A 63 -1.43 8.45 -1.89
N GLY A 64 -0.12 8.61 -1.91
CA GLY A 64 0.53 9.88 -1.59
C GLY A 64 1.96 9.97 -2.09
N THR A 65 2.58 11.12 -1.84
CA THR A 65 3.87 11.48 -2.43
C THR A 65 5.08 10.76 -1.83
N GLY A 66 4.91 10.16 -0.65
CA GLY A 66 5.93 9.31 -0.02
C GLY A 66 7.07 10.07 0.67
N HIS A 67 6.76 11.09 1.48
CA HIS A 67 7.79 11.90 2.16
C HIS A 67 8.88 11.07 2.86
N THR A 68 8.47 10.13 3.71
CA THR A 68 9.39 9.31 4.51
C THR A 68 10.05 8.24 3.67
N ALA A 69 9.26 7.47 2.91
CA ALA A 69 9.79 6.32 2.17
C ALA A 69 10.76 6.71 1.06
N MET A 70 10.49 7.81 0.35
CA MET A 70 11.42 8.26 -0.69
C MET A 70 12.73 8.74 -0.05
N ARG A 71 12.66 9.50 1.05
CA ARG A 71 13.86 10.02 1.72
C ARG A 71 14.74 8.94 2.33
N VAL A 72 14.17 7.91 2.96
CA VAL A 72 14.97 6.82 3.53
C VAL A 72 15.73 6.04 2.44
N MET A 73 15.21 6.03 1.21
CA MET A 73 15.88 5.49 0.03
C MET A 73 16.78 6.51 -0.70
N GLY A 74 17.04 7.69 -0.11
CA GLY A 74 17.88 8.73 -0.71
C GLY A 74 17.23 9.46 -1.91
N MET A 75 15.92 9.34 -2.08
CA MET A 75 15.15 9.96 -3.17
C MET A 75 14.30 11.13 -2.67
N ASN A 76 13.92 12.02 -3.61
CA ASN A 76 12.95 13.07 -3.33
C ASN A 76 11.51 12.53 -3.39
N PRO A 77 10.58 13.08 -2.59
CA PRO A 77 9.15 12.75 -2.70
C PRO A 77 8.61 13.05 -4.10
N MET A 78 7.58 12.31 -4.49
CA MET A 78 6.90 12.57 -5.75
C MET A 78 6.26 13.96 -5.73
N PRO A 79 6.37 14.74 -6.82
CA PRO A 79 5.67 16.01 -6.92
C PRO A 79 4.16 15.79 -6.98
N LEU A 80 3.39 16.73 -6.41
CA LEU A 80 1.96 16.84 -6.69
C LEU A 80 1.80 17.51 -8.05
N LYS A 81 1.03 16.88 -8.94
CA LYS A 81 0.59 17.49 -10.20
C LYS A 81 -0.84 17.98 -10.03
#